data_AF-A0A9P0PHP3-F1
#
_entry.id   AF-A0A9P0PHP3-F1
#
_cell.length_a   1.000
_cell.length_b   1.000
_cell.length_c   1.000
_cell.angle_alpha   90.00
_cell.angle_beta   90.00
_cell.angle_gamma   90.00
#
_symmetry.space_group_name_H-M   'P 1'
#
loop_
_entity.id
_entity.type
_entity.pdbx_description
1 polymer ?
#
loop_
_entity_poly.entity_id
_entity_poly.type
_entity_poly.pdbx_seq_one_letter_code
_entity_poly.pdbx_strand_id
1 'polypeptide(L)'
;MLKEVHHKFLISGHTHLEADSIHASIEKAKKHTTMDIEIPRDWSTLVRSIQRKGGIKVIDMSQDDFYNISALQKAYFVNRKKNADGEQMSFLKANYFLYTKENPGKIFYKEGLLAKEDFKVWDITKKKKGQPDETQLVLERLHNSYPLPLPKTTLIR
;
A
#
# COMPACT_ATOMS: atom_id res chain seq x y z
N MET A 1 15.78 -13.37 4.06
CA MET A 1 14.88 -12.96 2.95
C MET A 1 13.44 -12.95 3.44
N LEU A 2 12.62 -11.98 3.03
CA LEU A 2 11.19 -11.91 3.36
C LEU A 2 10.44 -13.07 2.69
N LYS A 3 9.67 -13.84 3.47
CA LYS A 3 8.91 -15.01 2.99
C LYS A 3 7.42 -14.72 2.88
N GLU A 4 6.87 -14.06 3.90
CA GLU A 4 5.45 -13.82 4.07
C GLU A 4 5.21 -12.40 4.56
N VAL A 5 4.06 -11.85 4.19
CA VAL A 5 3.57 -10.56 4.67
C VAL A 5 2.17 -10.78 5.23
N HIS A 6 1.97 -10.42 6.49
CA HIS A 6 0.70 -10.51 7.20
C HIS A 6 0.10 -9.12 7.34
N HIS A 7 -1.02 -8.88 6.69
CA HIS A 7 -1.76 -7.63 6.78
C HIS A 7 -3.06 -7.86 7.56
N LYS A 8 -3.10 -7.38 8.80
CA LYS A 8 -4.24 -7.53 9.70
C LYS A 8 -4.95 -6.19 9.86
N PHE A 9 -6.24 -6.18 9.61
CA PHE A 9 -7.14 -5.05 9.80
C PHE A 9 -7.94 -5.24 11.09
N LEU A 10 -8.25 -4.13 11.75
CA LEU A 10 -9.11 -4.12 12.93
C LEU A 10 -10.58 -4.08 12.51
N ILE A 11 -11.44 -4.71 13.30
CA ILE A 11 -12.90 -4.61 13.14
C ILE A 11 -13.38 -3.34 13.82
N SER A 12 -14.34 -2.65 13.21
CA SER A 12 -14.93 -1.42 13.73
C SER A 12 -15.48 -1.59 15.15
N GLY A 13 -15.08 -0.71 16.08
CA GLY A 13 -15.73 -0.62 17.40
C GLY A 13 -14.90 0.02 18.52
N HIS A 14 -13.56 -0.09 18.50
CA HIS A 14 -12.71 0.38 19.60
C HIS A 14 -11.29 0.78 19.11
N THR A 15 -11.20 1.52 18.01
CA THR A 15 -9.92 1.81 17.34
C THR A 15 -9.34 3.14 17.77
N HIS A 16 -8.49 3.12 18.81
CA HIS A 16 -7.41 4.12 18.93
C HIS A 16 -6.22 3.58 18.14
N LEU A 17 -6.14 3.90 16.84
CA LEU A 17 -4.99 3.52 16.04
C LEU A 17 -3.79 4.41 16.37
N GLU A 18 -2.59 3.82 16.39
CA GLU A 18 -1.34 4.58 16.51
C GLU A 18 -1.22 5.65 15.41
N ALA A 19 -1.72 5.34 14.21
CA ALA A 19 -1.77 6.29 13.10
C ALA A 19 -2.55 7.57 13.45
N ASP A 20 -3.71 7.44 14.09
CA ASP A 20 -4.53 8.59 14.49
C ASP A 20 -3.81 9.44 15.55
N SER A 21 -3.12 8.78 16.50
CA SER A 21 -2.32 9.47 17.50
C SER A 21 -1.13 10.23 16.91
N ILE A 22 -0.47 9.64 15.90
CA ILE A 22 0.60 10.29 15.14
C ILE A 22 0.06 11.49 14.36
N HIS A 23 -1.06 11.34 13.63
CA HIS A 23 -1.70 12.43 12.89
C HIS A 23 -2.07 13.61 13.81
N ALA A 24 -2.73 13.32 14.95
CA ALA A 24 -3.05 14.34 15.93
C ALA A 24 -1.82 15.09 16.47
N SER A 25 -0.68 14.39 16.59
CA SER A 25 0.57 15.01 17.03
C SER A 25 1.19 15.91 15.96
N ILE A 26 1.11 15.50 14.69
CA ILE A 26 1.55 16.32 13.55
C ILE A 26 0.71 17.57 13.43
N GLU A 27 -0.62 17.45 13.53
CA GLU A 27 -1.54 18.59 13.52
C GLU A 27 -1.27 19.56 14.67
N LYS A 28 -1.10 19.03 15.88
CA LYS A 28 -0.73 19.83 17.05
C LYS A 28 0.61 20.53 16.85
N ALA A 29 1.63 19.83 16.38
CA ALA A 29 2.96 20.40 16.15
C ALA A 29 2.89 21.52 15.09
N LYS A 30 2.12 21.33 14.02
CA LYS A 30 1.92 22.36 13.00
C LYS A 30 1.18 23.58 13.52
N LYS A 31 0.21 23.42 14.43
CA LYS A 31 -0.51 24.57 15.02
C LYS A 31 0.38 25.43 15.93
N HIS A 32 1.38 24.83 16.56
CA HIS A 32 2.24 25.50 17.56
C HIS A 32 3.63 25.86 17.03
N THR A 33 3.98 25.47 15.80
CA THR A 33 5.26 25.83 15.20
C THR A 33 5.22 27.25 14.65
N THR A 34 6.33 27.97 14.76
CA THR A 34 6.56 29.26 14.09
C THR A 34 7.26 29.08 12.73
N MET A 35 7.58 27.85 12.36
CA MET A 35 8.22 27.53 11.09
C MET A 35 7.19 27.59 9.96
N ASP A 36 7.46 28.42 8.96
CA ASP A 36 6.70 28.41 7.71
C ASP A 36 7.04 27.15 6.92
N ILE A 37 6.00 26.48 6.43
CA ILE A 37 6.13 25.19 5.73
C ILE A 37 5.78 25.46 4.27
N GLU A 38 6.82 25.55 3.44
CA GLU A 38 6.71 25.90 2.03
C GLU A 38 7.04 24.72 1.12
N ILE A 39 8.00 23.88 1.54
CA ILE A 39 8.46 22.73 0.76
C ILE A 39 8.27 21.40 1.52
N PRO A 40 8.22 20.25 0.81
CA PRO A 40 8.07 18.94 1.45
C PRO A 40 9.14 18.61 2.51
N ARG A 41 10.33 19.17 2.38
CA ARG A 41 11.42 19.01 3.36
C ARG A 41 11.13 19.69 4.70
N ASP A 42 10.35 20.77 4.70
CA ASP A 42 9.96 21.46 5.93
C ASP A 42 9.01 20.58 6.72
N TRP A 43 8.10 19.88 6.03
CA TRP A 43 7.26 18.86 6.64
C TRP A 43 8.09 17.72 7.24
N SER A 44 9.10 17.22 6.54
CA SER A 44 9.92 16.14 7.11
C SER A 44 10.69 16.60 8.35
N THR A 45 11.17 17.85 8.37
CA THR A 45 11.79 18.48 9.55
C THR A 45 10.80 18.59 10.71
N LEU A 46 9.60 19.13 10.48
CA LEU A 46 8.56 19.27 11.51
C LEU A 46 8.21 17.91 12.12
N VAL A 47 7.98 16.90 11.29
CA VAL A 47 7.54 15.58 11.77
C VAL A 47 8.65 14.88 12.56
N ARG A 48 9.92 15.05 12.15
CA ARG A 48 11.08 14.55 12.91
C ARG A 48 11.25 15.22 14.27
N SER A 49 10.84 16.49 14.43
CA SER A 49 10.98 17.22 15.70
C SER A 49 9.91 16.86 16.74
N ILE A 50 8.88 16.09 16.36
CA ILE A 50 7.79 15.72 17.27
C ILE A 50 8.31 14.73 18.32
N GLN A 51 8.27 15.14 19.58
CA GLN A 51 8.65 14.29 20.71
C GLN A 51 7.50 13.33 21.05
N ARG A 52 7.68 12.05 20.72
CA ARG A 52 6.78 10.94 21.09
C ARG A 52 7.59 9.76 21.58
N LYS A 53 6.97 8.92 22.41
CA LYS A 53 7.56 7.64 22.82
C LYS A 53 7.76 6.76 21.57
N GLY A 54 9.00 6.34 21.32
CA GLY A 54 9.38 5.58 20.12
C GLY A 54 9.80 6.43 18.92
N GLY A 55 9.61 7.76 18.96
CA GLY A 55 9.92 8.67 17.86
C GLY A 55 9.09 8.43 16.60
N ILE A 56 9.17 9.35 15.63
CA ILE A 56 8.58 9.16 14.30
C ILE A 56 9.73 8.96 13.30
N LYS A 57 9.78 7.79 12.68
CA LYS A 57 10.74 7.53 11.59
C LYS A 57 10.21 8.13 10.30
N VAL A 58 10.72 9.31 9.95
CA VAL A 58 10.45 9.94 8.65
C VAL A 58 11.43 9.40 7.62
N ILE A 59 10.93 9.00 6.45
CA ILE A 59 11.71 8.54 5.32
C ILE A 59 11.44 9.52 4.18
N ASP A 60 12.47 10.29 3.80
CA ASP A 60 12.38 11.17 2.64
C ASP A 60 12.45 10.32 1.37
N MET A 61 11.40 10.37 0.55
CA MET A 61 11.32 9.62 -0.70
C MET A 61 11.84 10.46 -1.86
N SER A 62 12.60 9.83 -2.74
CA SER A 62 13.05 10.36 -4.02
C SER A 62 12.15 9.88 -5.15
N GLN A 63 12.32 10.44 -6.35
CA GLN A 63 11.56 10.04 -7.52
C GLN A 63 11.77 8.56 -7.90
N ASP A 64 12.96 8.01 -7.59
CA ASP A 64 13.30 6.61 -7.84
C ASP A 64 12.54 5.62 -6.94
N ASP A 65 11.95 6.09 -5.85
CA ASP A 65 11.16 5.29 -4.92
C ASP A 65 9.70 5.07 -5.39
N PHE A 66 9.30 5.73 -6.48
CA PHE A 66 7.95 5.63 -7.04
C PHE A 66 7.90 4.65 -8.20
N TYR A 67 7.02 3.66 -8.11
CA TYR A 67 6.87 2.57 -9.08
C TYR A 67 5.55 2.63 -9.85
N ASN A 68 5.55 2.11 -11.08
CA ASN A 68 4.36 2.04 -11.92
C ASN A 68 3.49 0.82 -11.56
N ILE A 69 2.75 0.93 -10.45
CA ILE A 69 1.85 -0.14 -10.00
C ILE A 69 0.71 -0.38 -11.01
N SER A 70 0.31 0.64 -11.77
CA SER A 70 -0.74 0.50 -12.80
C SER A 70 -0.29 -0.41 -13.95
N ALA A 71 0.94 -0.26 -14.43
CA ALA A 71 1.51 -1.14 -15.45
C ALA A 71 1.61 -2.58 -14.95
N LEU A 72 2.11 -2.76 -13.72
CA LEU A 72 2.16 -4.08 -13.06
C LEU A 72 0.77 -4.73 -12.99
N GLN A 73 -0.23 -3.99 -12.52
CA GLN A 73 -1.61 -4.47 -12.43
C GLN A 73 -2.14 -4.90 -13.80
N LYS A 74 -2.00 -4.06 -14.84
CA LYS A 74 -2.48 -4.37 -16.19
C LYS A 74 -1.81 -5.60 -16.80
N ALA A 75 -0.53 -5.79 -16.52
CA ALA A 75 0.27 -6.87 -17.07
C ALA A 75 -0.02 -8.23 -16.41
N TYR A 76 -0.14 -8.26 -15.07
CA TYR A 76 -0.09 -9.51 -14.31
C TYR A 76 -1.36 -9.85 -13.52
N PHE A 77 -2.22 -8.87 -13.24
CA PHE A 77 -3.35 -9.07 -12.33
C PHE A 77 -4.69 -8.74 -12.97
N VAL A 78 -5.75 -9.35 -12.43
CA VAL A 78 -7.13 -9.06 -12.82
C VAL A 78 -7.99 -8.94 -11.57
N ASN A 79 -8.87 -7.95 -11.54
CA ASN A 79 -9.77 -7.75 -10.40
C ASN A 79 -10.92 -8.78 -10.46
N ARG A 80 -10.75 -9.91 -9.78
CA ARG A 80 -11.78 -10.97 -9.71
C ARG A 80 -12.72 -10.71 -8.54
N LYS A 81 -14.03 -10.70 -8.80
CA LYS A 81 -15.05 -10.54 -7.75
C LYS A 81 -15.31 -11.79 -6.92
N LYS A 82 -14.80 -12.95 -7.40
CA LYS A 82 -14.99 -14.25 -6.77
C LYS A 82 -13.66 -14.83 -6.31
N ASN A 83 -13.68 -15.60 -5.24
CA ASN A 83 -12.55 -16.38 -4.77
C ASN A 83 -12.37 -17.68 -5.59
N ALA A 84 -11.37 -18.49 -5.23
CA ALA A 84 -11.09 -19.76 -5.91
C ALA A 84 -12.24 -20.77 -5.81
N ASP A 85 -13.04 -20.70 -4.74
CA ASP A 85 -14.20 -21.57 -4.48
C ASP A 85 -15.49 -21.05 -5.14
N GLY A 86 -15.43 -19.91 -5.84
CA GLY A 86 -16.57 -19.30 -6.53
C GLY A 86 -17.47 -18.42 -5.66
N GLU A 87 -17.14 -18.23 -4.39
CA GLU A 87 -17.84 -17.34 -3.47
C GLU A 87 -17.50 -15.87 -3.78
N GLN A 88 -18.42 -14.95 -3.47
CA GLN A 88 -18.18 -13.52 -3.63
C GLN A 88 -17.18 -13.02 -2.58
N MET A 89 -16.09 -12.41 -3.05
CA MET A 89 -15.09 -11.83 -2.17
C MET A 89 -15.55 -10.45 -1.69
N SER A 90 -15.58 -10.25 -0.36
CA SER A 90 -15.88 -8.95 0.25
C SER A 90 -14.67 -8.39 0.99
N PHE A 91 -14.02 -7.39 0.41
CA PHE A 91 -12.91 -6.67 1.04
C PHE A 91 -13.26 -6.11 2.42
N LEU A 92 -14.51 -5.68 2.62
CA LEU A 92 -14.97 -5.11 3.88
C LEU A 92 -15.09 -6.15 5.01
N LYS A 93 -15.29 -7.43 4.65
CA LYS A 93 -15.40 -8.53 5.63
C LYS A 93 -14.06 -9.20 5.90
N ALA A 94 -13.13 -9.12 4.95
CA ALA A 94 -11.79 -9.63 5.10
C ALA A 94 -10.99 -8.77 6.10
N ASN A 95 -10.61 -9.36 7.22
CA ASN A 95 -9.84 -8.67 8.27
C ASN A 95 -8.36 -9.10 8.30
N TYR A 96 -7.99 -10.08 7.48
CA TYR A 96 -6.63 -10.59 7.44
C TYR A 96 -6.30 -11.05 6.03
N PHE A 97 -5.26 -10.46 5.46
CA PHE A 97 -4.62 -10.90 4.22
C PHE A 97 -3.21 -11.42 4.49
N LEU A 98 -2.87 -12.52 3.84
CA LEU A 98 -1.56 -13.15 3.83
C LEU A 98 -1.06 -13.23 2.39
N TYR A 99 0.16 -12.73 2.19
CA TYR A 99 0.87 -12.77 0.93
C TYR A 99 2.13 -13.61 1.11
N THR A 100 2.34 -14.59 0.24
CA THR A 100 3.50 -15.47 0.30
C THR A 100 4.35 -15.32 -0.96
N LYS A 101 5.67 -15.38 -0.82
CA LYS A 101 6.60 -15.29 -1.97
C LYS A 101 6.42 -16.47 -2.94
N GLU A 102 6.00 -17.62 -2.43
CA GLU A 102 5.82 -18.87 -3.18
C GLU A 102 4.62 -18.84 -4.13
N ASN A 103 3.59 -18.04 -3.80
CA ASN A 103 2.36 -17.99 -4.57
C ASN A 103 2.04 -16.55 -5.00
N PRO A 104 2.82 -15.96 -5.93
CA PRO A 104 2.54 -14.61 -6.43
C PRO A 104 1.15 -14.54 -7.06
N GLY A 105 0.38 -13.51 -6.71
CA GLY A 105 -0.97 -13.30 -7.23
C GLY A 105 -2.06 -14.17 -6.59
N LYS A 106 -1.73 -15.08 -5.67
CA LYS A 106 -2.72 -15.70 -4.78
C LYS A 106 -2.69 -15.01 -3.43
N ILE A 107 -3.82 -14.45 -3.04
CA ILE A 107 -3.99 -13.74 -1.78
C ILE A 107 -4.78 -14.65 -0.86
N PHE A 108 -4.21 -15.00 0.29
CA PHE A 108 -4.89 -15.80 1.30
C PHE A 108 -5.60 -14.86 2.26
N TYR A 109 -6.88 -15.07 2.54
CA TYR A 109 -7.63 -14.18 3.44
C TYR A 109 -8.57 -14.92 4.39
N LYS A 110 -8.93 -14.27 5.51
CA LYS A 110 -9.91 -14.75 6.49
C LYS A 110 -10.98 -13.69 6.77
N GLU A 111 -12.16 -14.14 7.16
CA GLU A 111 -13.34 -13.32 7.46
C GLU A 111 -13.76 -13.55 8.93
N GLY A 112 -12.85 -13.31 9.88
CA GLY A 112 -13.14 -13.58 11.30
C GLY A 112 -11.96 -13.34 12.26
N LEU A 113 -12.25 -13.09 13.54
CA LEU A 113 -11.21 -12.88 14.57
C LEU A 113 -10.65 -14.20 15.13
N LEU A 114 -11.33 -15.32 14.83
CA LEU A 114 -10.99 -16.62 15.39
C LEU A 114 -9.81 -17.22 14.65
N ALA A 115 -8.75 -17.53 15.40
CA ALA A 115 -7.52 -18.12 14.87
C ALA A 115 -7.75 -19.46 14.13
N LYS A 116 -8.89 -20.12 14.38
CA LYS A 116 -9.24 -21.45 13.87
C LYS A 116 -9.88 -21.47 12.48
N GLU A 117 -10.17 -20.33 11.87
CA GLU A 117 -10.71 -20.33 10.51
C GLU A 117 -9.61 -20.61 9.49
N ASP A 118 -9.91 -21.41 8.48
CA ASP A 118 -8.99 -21.67 7.37
C ASP A 118 -8.91 -20.47 6.42
N PHE A 119 -7.77 -20.31 5.76
CA PHE A 119 -7.60 -19.26 4.75
C PHE A 119 -8.38 -19.61 3.48
N LYS A 120 -9.21 -18.68 3.02
CA LYS A 120 -9.78 -18.69 1.68
C LYS A 120 -8.73 -18.17 0.69
N VAL A 121 -8.78 -18.67 -0.55
CA VAL A 121 -7.82 -18.27 -1.60
C VAL A 121 -8.48 -17.33 -2.60
N TRP A 122 -7.93 -16.13 -2.74
CA TRP A 122 -8.28 -15.18 -3.77
C TRP A 122 -7.17 -15.09 -4.82
N ASP A 123 -7.34 -15.83 -5.91
CA ASP A 123 -6.41 -15.81 -7.03
C ASP A 123 -6.74 -14.65 -7.98
N ILE A 124 -5.84 -13.68 -8.07
CA ILE A 124 -5.94 -12.49 -8.93
C ILE A 124 -5.00 -12.55 -10.13
N THR A 125 -4.36 -13.68 -10.39
CA THR A 125 -3.45 -13.84 -11.53
C THR A 125 -4.18 -13.63 -12.86
N LYS A 126 -3.51 -13.00 -13.83
CA LYS A 126 -4.03 -12.90 -15.19
C LYS A 126 -3.49 -14.06 -16.01
N LYS A 127 -4.36 -15.00 -16.39
CA LYS A 127 -3.98 -16.10 -17.30
C LYS A 127 -3.67 -15.51 -18.68
N LYS A 128 -2.40 -15.52 -19.09
CA LYS A 128 -2.02 -15.25 -20.48
C LYS A 128 -2.06 -16.56 -21.27
N LYS A 129 -2.78 -16.60 -22.39
CA LYS A 129 -2.73 -17.76 -23.30
C LYS A 129 -1.29 -17.92 -23.81
N GLY A 130 -0.65 -19.06 -23.50
CA GLY A 130 0.62 -19.46 -24.10
C GLY A 130 1.90 -18.89 -23.48
N GLN A 131 1.87 -18.23 -22.31
CA GLN A 131 3.09 -17.89 -21.57
C GLN A 131 3.29 -18.82 -20.36
N PRO A 132 4.53 -19.24 -20.07
CA PRO A 132 4.83 -20.06 -18.89
C PRO A 132 4.49 -19.31 -17.60
N ASP A 133 4.03 -20.06 -16.60
CA ASP A 133 3.57 -19.59 -15.28
C ASP A 133 4.65 -18.82 -14.49
N GLU A 134 5.93 -19.00 -14.85
CA GLU A 134 7.10 -18.38 -14.21
C GLU A 134 7.45 -17.00 -14.77
N THR A 135 6.46 -16.14 -15.03
CA THR A 135 6.80 -14.76 -15.45
C THR A 135 7.31 -13.98 -14.22
N GLN A 136 8.61 -13.70 -14.16
CA GLN A 136 9.19 -12.83 -13.14
C GLN A 136 8.44 -11.49 -13.12
N LEU A 137 7.82 -11.13 -11.99
CA LEU A 137 7.11 -9.86 -11.86
C LEU A 137 8.12 -8.71 -12.02
N VAL A 138 7.97 -7.95 -13.09
CA VAL A 138 8.79 -6.76 -13.34
C VAL A 138 8.08 -5.55 -12.73
N LEU A 139 8.74 -4.92 -11.77
CA LEU A 139 8.29 -3.66 -11.16
C LEU A 139 9.05 -2.50 -11.79
N GLU A 140 8.41 -1.83 -12.74
CA GLU A 140 9.00 -0.68 -13.43
C GLU A 140 8.90 0.59 -12.57
N ARG A 141 9.89 1.48 -12.69
CA ARG A 141 9.81 2.83 -12.10
C ARG A 141 8.69 3.62 -12.76
N LEU A 142 8.08 4.52 -12.01
CA LEU A 142 7.03 5.39 -12.56
C LEU A 142 7.59 6.34 -13.62
N HIS A 143 8.83 6.76 -13.44
CA HIS A 143 9.53 7.67 -14.33
C HIS A 143 10.88 7.08 -14.75
N ASN A 144 11.15 7.12 -16.06
CA ASN A 144 12.32 6.52 -16.68
C ASN A 144 13.34 7.55 -17.21
N SER A 145 13.04 8.85 -17.11
CA SER A 145 13.89 9.93 -17.63
C SER A 145 13.90 11.16 -16.72
N TYR A 146 15.04 11.85 -16.73
CA TYR A 146 15.30 13.08 -15.98
C TYR A 146 15.79 14.20 -16.92
N PRO A 147 15.42 15.47 -16.67
CA PRO A 147 14.42 15.95 -15.70
C PRO A 147 12.98 15.63 -16.16
N LEU A 148 12.02 15.65 -15.22
CA LEU A 148 10.60 15.47 -15.58
C LEU A 148 10.17 16.58 -16.56
N PRO A 149 9.47 16.23 -17.65
CA PRO A 149 8.88 17.25 -18.49
C PRO A 149 7.82 18.01 -17.70
N LEU A 150 7.79 19.34 -17.87
CA LEU A 150 6.73 20.16 -17.30
C LEU A 150 5.36 19.62 -17.75
N PRO A 151 4.34 19.62 -16.86
CA PRO A 151 2.99 19.24 -17.24
C PRO A 151 2.59 20.03 -18.48
N LYS A 152 2.11 19.36 -19.53
CA LYS A 152 1.56 20.07 -20.69
C LYS A 152 0.43 20.95 -20.17
N THR A 153 0.53 22.26 -20.35
CA THR A 153 -0.54 23.20 -20.00
C THR A 153 -1.78 22.79 -20.78
N THR A 154 -2.72 22.15 -20.10
CA THR A 154 -4.07 21.98 -20.63
C THR A 154 -4.68 23.38 -20.61
N LEU A 155 -4.60 24.08 -21.73
CA LEU A 155 -5.43 25.26 -21.97
C LEU A 155 -6.87 24.78 -21.89
N ILE A 156 -7.53 25.05 -20.76
CA ILE A 156 -8.98 24.92 -20.65
C ILE A 156 -9.53 25.96 -21.63
N ARG A 157 -10.08 25.48 -22.74
CA ARG A 157 -10.82 26.27 -23.73
C ARG A 157 -12.28 26.36 -23.31
#